data_AF-A0A1M3HMM0-F1
#
_entry.id   AF-A0A1M3HMM0-F1
#
_cell.length_a   1.000
_cell.length_b   1.000
_cell.length_c   1.000
_cell.angle_alpha   90.00
_cell.angle_beta   90.00
_cell.angle_gamma   90.00
#
_symmetry.space_group_name_H-M   'P 1'
#
loop_
_entity.id
_entity.type
_entity.pdbx_description
1 polymer ?
#
loop_
_entity_poly.entity_id
_entity_poly.type
_entity_poly.pdbx_seq_one_letter_code
_entity_poly.pdbx_strand_id
1 'polypeptide(L)'
;MPDEIETFTLERVFSSEEFERIRMGLVPRQMEDKWFIYYDDDVLNFHRSWSGVHVYKVALRNTGNNNYETTEVVVNRNRKQYNQGNPEYDVLLVNYLIDRLLLGKNIPFPTPHKLEGEERQIYKHAIVGYAEPNTPEPGPEINFGLPRGERLQACLAGGAIGDAIGSFYEGRKDIESVAFDILQDITDDTQLTIATCESILESGRVSPEGIAKKMLEWYNKGKLSGLGASTLKALRDLQAGAHWALSGRSGEYAAGNGAAMRIAPLAFFVNVDTERTLIRDVCYITHKNDEAYVGCLAILYALHFTITDQWGAGETLLNLIIPRIPDTAVRDNLIKLQENPSLSIREAAYLVGTSGYAPQSVPFAIFAAQKIKDMSFEDIITDIILCGGDTDTNASLAGQIMGTYTGLSGFSSGAIAAFNKIKESGYILQAGSELSNML
;
A
#
# COMPACT_ATOMS: atom_id res chain seq x y z
N MET A 1 7.95 -4.43 -34.40
CA MET A 1 7.16 -4.99 -35.51
C MET A 1 8.00 -4.89 -36.78
N PRO A 2 7.93 -5.83 -37.75
CA PRO A 2 8.68 -5.70 -39.02
C PRO A 2 8.11 -4.58 -39.90
N ASP A 3 8.80 -4.26 -41.00
CA ASP A 3 8.36 -3.24 -41.96
C ASP A 3 7.17 -3.69 -42.83
N GLU A 4 7.06 -4.99 -43.08
CA GLU A 4 5.93 -5.59 -43.80
C GLU A 4 4.71 -5.71 -42.86
N ILE A 5 3.81 -4.74 -42.93
CA ILE A 5 2.60 -4.65 -42.11
C ILE A 5 1.36 -4.33 -42.94
N GLU A 6 0.19 -4.60 -42.37
CA GLU A 6 -1.10 -4.20 -42.91
C GLU A 6 -2.01 -3.75 -41.77
N THR A 7 -2.81 -2.71 -41.99
CA THR A 7 -3.67 -2.10 -40.96
C THR A 7 -5.14 -2.30 -41.30
N PHE A 8 -5.94 -2.67 -40.30
CA PHE A 8 -7.38 -2.88 -40.44
C PHE A 8 -8.15 -2.12 -39.37
N THR A 9 -9.39 -1.77 -39.69
CA THR A 9 -10.32 -1.19 -38.71
C THR A 9 -10.74 -2.26 -37.70
N LEU A 10 -10.66 -1.91 -36.42
CA LEU A 10 -11.19 -2.72 -35.33
C LEU A 10 -11.96 -1.76 -34.43
N GLU A 11 -13.29 -1.83 -34.48
CA GLU A 11 -14.17 -0.99 -33.66
C GLU A 11 -14.76 -1.81 -32.51
N ARG A 12 -14.22 -1.58 -31.31
CA ARG A 12 -14.67 -2.18 -30.06
C ARG A 12 -14.71 -1.09 -29.02
N VAL A 13 -15.71 -1.14 -28.15
CA VAL A 13 -15.77 -0.32 -26.95
C VAL A 13 -15.67 -1.24 -25.73
N PHE A 14 -14.87 -0.82 -24.77
CA PHE A 14 -14.66 -1.49 -23.49
C PHE A 14 -15.07 -0.55 -22.36
N SER A 15 -15.71 -1.10 -21.34
CA SER A 15 -15.90 -0.38 -20.07
C SER A 15 -14.55 -0.12 -19.39
N SER A 16 -14.55 0.75 -18.39
CA SER A 16 -13.35 0.98 -17.56
C SER A 16 -12.87 -0.33 -16.92
N GLU A 17 -13.78 -1.14 -16.40
CA GLU A 17 -13.44 -2.43 -15.77
C GLU A 17 -12.83 -3.43 -16.77
N GLU A 18 -13.37 -3.50 -17.99
CA GLU A 18 -12.80 -4.34 -19.04
C GLU A 18 -11.41 -3.84 -19.46
N PHE A 19 -11.23 -2.51 -19.57
CA PHE A 19 -9.94 -1.93 -19.90
C PHE A 19 -8.88 -2.18 -18.82
N GLU A 20 -9.26 -2.11 -17.54
CA GLU A 20 -8.38 -2.46 -16.42
C GLU A 20 -7.84 -3.90 -16.54
N ARG A 21 -8.67 -4.85 -16.99
CA ARG A 21 -8.21 -6.22 -17.26
C ARG A 21 -7.33 -6.31 -18.50
N ILE A 22 -7.66 -5.55 -19.56
CA ILE A 22 -6.89 -5.52 -20.81
C ILE A 22 -5.48 -4.96 -20.57
N ARG A 23 -5.33 -3.89 -19.78
CA ARG A 23 -4.04 -3.25 -19.53
C ARG A 23 -3.08 -4.11 -18.68
N MET A 24 -3.61 -5.07 -17.92
CA MET A 24 -2.79 -6.07 -17.22
C MET A 24 -2.04 -7.02 -18.17
N GLY A 25 -2.47 -7.08 -19.43
CA GLY A 25 -1.84 -7.91 -20.45
C GLY A 25 -1.88 -9.40 -20.12
N LEU A 26 -0.90 -10.13 -20.65
CA LEU A 26 -0.69 -11.55 -20.43
C LEU A 26 0.80 -11.85 -20.45
N VAL A 27 1.34 -12.35 -19.33
CA VAL A 27 2.73 -12.82 -19.23
C VAL A 27 2.73 -14.35 -19.27
N PRO A 28 3.37 -14.99 -20.26
CA PRO A 28 3.38 -16.45 -20.37
C PRO A 28 4.15 -17.08 -19.19
N ARG A 29 3.60 -18.14 -18.59
CA ARG A 29 4.16 -18.83 -17.42
C ARG A 29 4.76 -20.19 -17.77
N GLN A 30 4.28 -20.81 -18.86
CA GLN A 30 4.70 -22.13 -19.33
C GLN A 30 4.86 -22.15 -20.86
N MET A 31 5.48 -23.21 -21.39
CA MET A 31 5.80 -23.33 -22.83
C MET A 31 4.55 -23.39 -23.73
N GLU A 32 3.42 -23.77 -23.14
CA GLU A 32 2.13 -23.90 -23.80
C GLU A 32 1.39 -22.57 -23.94
N ASP A 33 1.79 -21.53 -23.21
CA ASP A 33 1.23 -20.19 -23.33
C ASP A 33 1.81 -19.53 -24.58
N LYS A 34 1.01 -19.34 -25.63
CA LYS A 34 1.52 -18.94 -26.96
C LYS A 34 1.65 -17.44 -27.16
N TRP A 35 1.20 -16.64 -26.20
CA TRP A 35 1.11 -15.19 -26.32
C TRP A 35 1.77 -14.49 -25.13
N PHE A 36 2.48 -13.42 -25.43
CA PHE A 36 2.89 -12.38 -24.51
C PHE A 36 2.22 -11.09 -24.96
N ILE A 37 1.39 -10.51 -24.10
CA ILE A 37 0.56 -9.34 -24.44
C ILE A 37 0.82 -8.27 -23.38
N TYR A 38 1.05 -7.03 -23.80
CA TYR A 38 1.20 -5.91 -22.88
C TYR A 38 0.63 -4.64 -23.50
N TYR A 39 0.14 -3.74 -22.64
CA TYR A 39 -0.34 -2.43 -23.04
C TYR A 39 0.71 -1.38 -22.71
N ASP A 40 1.04 -0.54 -23.69
CA ASP A 40 2.06 0.51 -23.59
C ASP A 40 1.77 1.61 -24.62
N ASP A 41 1.92 2.88 -24.24
CA ASP A 41 1.67 4.06 -25.09
C ASP A 41 0.39 3.97 -25.95
N ASP A 42 -0.76 3.75 -25.33
CA ASP A 42 -2.07 3.62 -26.00
C ASP A 42 -2.19 2.44 -26.99
N VAL A 43 -1.24 1.51 -26.97
CA VAL A 43 -1.21 0.34 -27.86
C VAL A 43 -1.15 -0.95 -27.07
N LEU A 44 -2.03 -1.88 -27.41
CA LEU A 44 -1.98 -3.26 -26.94
C LEU A 44 -1.15 -4.10 -27.93
N ASN A 45 -0.01 -4.60 -27.47
CA ASN A 45 0.99 -5.30 -28.27
C ASN A 45 0.87 -6.81 -28.06
N PHE A 46 0.85 -7.59 -29.15
CA PHE A 46 0.73 -9.06 -29.12
C PHE A 46 1.99 -9.70 -29.71
N HIS A 47 2.72 -10.43 -28.88
CA HIS A 47 3.89 -11.20 -29.28
C HIS A 47 3.64 -12.69 -29.14
N ARG A 48 4.27 -13.50 -30.00
CA ARG A 48 4.43 -14.93 -29.73
C ARG A 48 5.42 -15.09 -28.57
N SER A 49 4.98 -15.74 -27.50
CA SER A 49 5.73 -15.87 -26.25
C SER A 49 7.16 -16.40 -26.45
N TRP A 50 7.32 -17.40 -27.31
CA TRP A 50 8.62 -18.05 -27.47
C TRP A 50 9.51 -17.43 -28.54
N SER A 51 8.96 -17.12 -29.72
CA SER A 51 9.77 -16.55 -30.80
C SER A 51 9.97 -15.04 -30.68
N GLY A 52 9.25 -14.37 -29.77
CA GLY A 52 9.25 -12.92 -29.62
C GLY A 52 8.64 -12.16 -30.79
N VAL A 53 8.12 -12.87 -31.81
CA VAL A 53 7.54 -12.27 -33.01
C VAL A 53 6.37 -11.39 -32.62
N HIS A 54 6.46 -10.10 -32.95
CA HIS A 54 5.40 -9.12 -32.78
C HIS A 54 4.36 -9.33 -33.89
N VAL A 55 3.18 -9.83 -33.55
CA VAL A 55 2.14 -10.22 -34.51
C VAL A 55 1.11 -9.12 -34.71
N TYR A 56 0.60 -8.53 -33.61
CA TYR A 56 -0.45 -7.50 -33.68
C TYR A 56 -0.13 -6.29 -32.81
N LYS A 57 -0.56 -5.12 -33.27
CA LYS A 57 -0.74 -3.91 -32.46
C LYS A 57 -2.18 -3.47 -32.54
N VAL A 58 -2.81 -3.16 -31.42
CA VAL A 58 -4.17 -2.63 -31.38
C VAL A 58 -4.12 -1.26 -30.72
N ALA A 59 -4.52 -0.21 -31.44
CA ALA A 59 -4.57 1.14 -30.90
C ALA A 59 -5.86 1.34 -30.09
N LEU A 60 -5.74 1.83 -28.86
CA LEU A 60 -6.86 2.15 -27.98
C LEU A 60 -6.85 3.65 -27.66
N ARG A 61 -8.03 4.25 -27.49
CA ARG A 61 -8.17 5.63 -27.02
C ARG A 61 -9.29 5.78 -25.99
N ASN A 62 -9.11 6.69 -25.05
CA ASN A 62 -10.15 7.06 -24.09
C ASN A 62 -11.17 8.00 -24.76
N THR A 63 -12.46 7.71 -24.59
CA THR A 63 -13.57 8.44 -25.24
C THR A 63 -14.20 9.52 -24.35
N GLY A 64 -13.68 9.76 -23.13
CA GLY A 64 -14.09 10.85 -22.24
C GLY A 64 -15.13 10.48 -21.17
N ASN A 65 -15.70 9.27 -21.22
CA ASN A 65 -16.65 8.72 -20.22
C ASN A 65 -16.08 7.50 -19.46
N ASN A 66 -14.76 7.44 -19.29
CA ASN A 66 -14.02 6.26 -18.81
C ASN A 66 -14.21 4.98 -19.67
N ASN A 67 -14.74 5.11 -20.88
CA ASN A 67 -14.80 4.04 -21.87
C ASN A 67 -13.59 4.15 -22.81
N TYR A 68 -13.09 2.99 -23.23
CA TYR A 68 -11.97 2.88 -24.15
C TYR A 68 -12.44 2.25 -25.44
N GLU A 69 -11.97 2.75 -26.57
CA GLU A 69 -12.28 2.18 -27.87
C GLU A 69 -11.04 1.83 -28.67
N THR A 70 -11.12 0.71 -29.40
CA THR A 70 -10.12 0.39 -30.41
C THR A 70 -10.44 1.15 -31.68
N THR A 71 -9.40 1.54 -32.41
CA THR A 71 -9.55 2.26 -33.70
C THR A 71 -9.02 1.41 -34.85
N GLU A 72 -7.84 0.82 -34.66
CA GLU A 72 -7.18 0.03 -35.68
C GLU A 72 -6.38 -1.12 -35.07
N VAL A 73 -6.15 -2.13 -35.90
CA VAL A 73 -5.21 -3.23 -35.65
C VAL A 73 -4.18 -3.28 -36.78
N VAL A 74 -2.90 -3.24 -36.42
CA VAL A 74 -1.78 -3.47 -37.33
C VAL A 74 -1.35 -4.93 -37.21
N VAL A 75 -1.16 -5.60 -38.35
CA VAL A 75 -0.84 -7.03 -38.45
C VAL A 75 0.50 -7.22 -39.16
N ASN A 76 1.33 -8.13 -38.64
CA ASN A 76 2.60 -8.52 -39.24
C ASN A 76 2.36 -9.36 -40.50
N ARG A 77 2.90 -8.93 -41.65
CA ARG A 77 2.79 -9.62 -42.94
C ARG A 77 4.07 -10.26 -43.45
N ASN A 78 5.13 -10.24 -42.65
CA ASN A 78 6.34 -10.99 -42.97
C ASN A 78 6.06 -12.50 -42.87
N ARG A 79 5.95 -13.17 -44.03
CA ARG A 79 5.59 -14.60 -44.12
C ARG A 79 6.55 -15.56 -43.43
N LYS A 80 7.79 -15.13 -43.13
CA LYS A 80 8.74 -15.95 -42.34
C LYS A 80 8.41 -15.94 -40.85
N GLN A 81 7.66 -14.93 -40.38
CA GLN A 81 7.33 -14.71 -38.97
C GLN A 81 5.87 -15.04 -38.67
N TYR A 82 4.95 -14.74 -39.59
CA TYR A 82 3.53 -14.96 -39.45
C TYR A 82 2.91 -15.39 -40.80
N ASN A 83 2.43 -16.63 -40.88
CA ASN A 83 2.00 -17.26 -42.14
C ASN A 83 0.46 -17.26 -42.33
N GLN A 84 -0.27 -16.50 -41.52
CA GLN A 84 -1.70 -16.25 -41.74
C GLN A 84 -1.84 -15.03 -42.65
N GLY A 85 -2.64 -15.17 -43.71
CA GLY A 85 -2.79 -14.17 -44.76
C GLY A 85 -4.24 -13.81 -45.05
N ASN A 86 -5.19 -14.20 -44.19
CA ASN A 86 -6.59 -13.79 -44.30
C ASN A 86 -6.89 -12.62 -43.34
N PRO A 87 -7.06 -11.39 -43.86
CA PRO A 87 -7.39 -10.20 -43.07
C PRO A 87 -8.61 -10.33 -42.16
N GLU A 88 -9.71 -10.91 -42.67
CA GLU A 88 -10.95 -11.07 -41.90
C GLU A 88 -10.72 -12.01 -40.71
N TYR A 89 -9.88 -13.02 -40.92
CA TYR A 89 -9.52 -13.96 -39.86
C TYR A 89 -8.65 -13.32 -38.79
N ASP A 90 -7.74 -12.41 -39.14
CA ASP A 90 -6.89 -11.71 -38.16
C ASP A 90 -7.72 -10.85 -37.22
N VAL A 91 -8.70 -10.11 -37.74
CA VAL A 91 -9.63 -9.30 -36.93
C VAL A 91 -10.44 -10.20 -35.99
N LEU A 92 -10.94 -11.34 -36.48
CA LEU A 92 -11.65 -12.31 -35.64
C LEU A 92 -10.74 -12.89 -34.55
N LEU A 93 -9.49 -13.20 -34.89
CA LEU A 93 -8.53 -13.78 -33.97
C LEU A 93 -8.12 -12.77 -32.90
N VAL A 94 -7.87 -11.50 -33.24
CA VAL A 94 -7.53 -10.45 -32.27
C VAL A 94 -8.68 -10.21 -31.29
N ASN A 95 -9.92 -10.11 -31.78
CA ASN A 95 -11.10 -10.06 -30.90
C ASN A 95 -11.18 -11.26 -29.97
N TYR A 96 -10.97 -12.46 -30.52
CA TYR A 96 -10.97 -13.68 -29.72
C TYR A 96 -9.89 -13.67 -28.65
N LEU A 97 -8.67 -13.26 -28.98
CA LEU A 97 -7.56 -13.20 -28.02
C LEU A 97 -7.85 -12.20 -26.90
N ILE A 98 -8.40 -11.02 -27.20
CA ILE A 98 -8.79 -10.05 -26.18
C ILE A 98 -9.87 -10.65 -25.26
N ASP A 99 -10.98 -11.11 -25.84
CA ASP A 99 -12.11 -11.59 -25.05
C ASP A 99 -11.75 -12.86 -24.24
N ARG A 100 -10.97 -13.78 -24.82
CA ARG A 100 -10.61 -15.04 -24.15
C ARG A 100 -9.41 -14.91 -23.21
N LEU A 101 -8.31 -14.30 -23.67
CA LEU A 101 -7.04 -14.28 -22.94
C LEU A 101 -6.87 -13.05 -22.05
N LEU A 102 -7.64 -11.98 -22.22
CA LEU A 102 -7.54 -10.80 -21.35
C LEU A 102 -8.81 -10.59 -20.51
N LEU A 103 -9.99 -10.80 -21.10
CA LEU A 103 -11.27 -10.63 -20.39
C LEU A 103 -11.82 -11.92 -19.76
N GLY A 104 -11.24 -13.08 -20.09
CA GLY A 104 -11.65 -14.38 -19.54
C GLY A 104 -13.02 -14.87 -19.99
N LYS A 105 -13.60 -14.27 -21.03
CA LYS A 105 -14.91 -14.67 -21.56
C LYS A 105 -14.83 -16.06 -22.17
N ASN A 106 -15.88 -16.87 -21.94
CA ASN A 106 -16.02 -18.17 -22.56
C ASN A 106 -16.69 -18.02 -23.94
N ILE A 107 -15.88 -17.72 -24.95
CA ILE A 107 -16.34 -17.53 -26.34
C ILE A 107 -15.80 -18.64 -27.26
N PRO A 108 -16.55 -19.01 -28.32
CA PRO A 108 -16.11 -20.01 -29.27
C PRO A 108 -14.89 -19.53 -30.08
N PHE A 109 -13.93 -20.43 -30.33
CA PHE A 109 -12.75 -20.14 -31.13
C PHE A 109 -13.14 -19.87 -32.61
N PRO A 110 -12.72 -18.74 -33.22
CA PRO A 110 -12.99 -18.44 -34.62
C PRO A 110 -12.25 -19.47 -35.47
N THR A 111 -12.98 -20.48 -35.90
CA THR A 111 -12.40 -21.63 -36.60
C THR A 111 -12.45 -21.34 -38.10
N PRO A 112 -11.34 -21.44 -38.84
CA PRO A 112 -11.38 -21.39 -40.30
C PRO A 112 -12.32 -22.46 -40.85
N HIS A 113 -13.16 -22.11 -41.85
CA HIS A 113 -14.23 -22.96 -42.39
C HIS A 113 -13.85 -24.36 -42.91
N LYS A 114 -12.56 -24.72 -42.94
CA LYS A 114 -12.03 -25.96 -43.52
C LYS A 114 -11.56 -27.01 -42.50
N LEU A 115 -11.66 -26.74 -41.19
CA LEU A 115 -11.14 -27.63 -40.15
C LEU A 115 -12.29 -28.30 -39.37
N GLU A 116 -12.29 -29.64 -39.32
CA GLU A 116 -13.29 -30.44 -38.59
C GLU A 116 -12.63 -31.36 -37.54
N GLY A 117 -13.42 -31.84 -36.59
CA GLY A 117 -13.00 -32.87 -35.63
C GLY A 117 -11.73 -32.53 -34.82
N GLU A 118 -10.77 -33.45 -34.80
CA GLU A 118 -9.51 -33.34 -34.05
C GLU A 118 -8.58 -32.24 -34.57
N GLU A 119 -8.56 -32.01 -35.90
CA GLU A 119 -7.72 -30.98 -36.53
C GLU A 119 -8.06 -29.58 -36.01
N ARG A 120 -9.34 -29.35 -35.71
CA ARG A 120 -9.83 -28.10 -35.10
C ARG A 120 -9.24 -27.87 -33.71
N GLN A 121 -9.17 -28.90 -32.88
CA GLN A 121 -8.65 -28.79 -31.51
C GLN A 121 -7.13 -28.57 -31.52
N ILE A 122 -6.42 -29.30 -32.38
CA ILE A 122 -4.98 -29.15 -32.58
C ILE A 122 -4.66 -27.73 -33.07
N TYR A 123 -5.42 -27.23 -34.05
CA TYR A 123 -5.23 -25.88 -34.60
C TYR A 123 -5.50 -24.78 -33.57
N LYS A 124 -6.61 -24.89 -32.81
CA LYS A 124 -6.90 -23.97 -31.69
C LYS A 124 -5.75 -23.96 -30.69
N HIS A 125 -5.29 -25.13 -30.27
CA HIS A 125 -4.24 -25.25 -29.27
C HIS A 125 -2.91 -24.67 -29.75
N ALA A 126 -2.53 -24.89 -31.02
CA ALA A 126 -1.33 -24.32 -31.63
C ALA A 126 -1.34 -22.78 -31.70
N ILE A 127 -2.53 -22.18 -31.83
CA ILE A 127 -2.68 -20.73 -31.94
C ILE A 127 -2.79 -20.08 -30.56
N VAL A 128 -3.71 -20.55 -29.71
CA VAL A 128 -4.10 -19.86 -28.47
C VAL A 128 -3.23 -20.29 -27.29
N GLY A 129 -2.89 -21.58 -27.20
CA GLY A 129 -2.22 -22.16 -26.04
C GLY A 129 -3.13 -22.50 -24.87
N TYR A 130 -2.54 -22.65 -23.68
CA TYR A 130 -3.25 -22.89 -22.40
C TYR A 130 -3.27 -21.66 -21.48
N ALA A 131 -2.87 -20.50 -21.98
CA ALA A 131 -2.86 -19.28 -21.19
C ALA A 131 -4.26 -18.93 -20.69
N GLU A 132 -4.34 -18.63 -19.40
CA GLU A 132 -5.52 -18.02 -18.78
C GLU A 132 -5.26 -16.52 -18.62
N PRO A 133 -6.31 -15.68 -18.57
CA PRO A 133 -6.14 -14.27 -18.32
C PRO A 133 -5.32 -14.00 -17.06
N ASN A 134 -4.55 -12.92 -17.09
CA ASN A 134 -4.05 -12.32 -15.87
C ASN A 134 -5.28 -11.85 -15.07
N THR A 135 -5.78 -12.70 -14.19
CA THR A 135 -6.63 -12.24 -13.12
C THR A 135 -5.71 -11.45 -12.17
N PRO A 136 -6.15 -10.33 -11.57
CA PRO A 136 -5.63 -10.02 -10.25
C PRO A 136 -5.77 -11.34 -9.48
N GLU A 137 -4.73 -11.83 -8.80
CA GLU A 137 -4.97 -12.94 -7.88
C GLU A 137 -6.19 -12.54 -7.08
N PRO A 138 -7.33 -13.27 -7.20
CA PRO A 138 -8.35 -13.08 -6.22
C PRO A 138 -7.62 -13.53 -4.96
N GLY A 139 -7.29 -12.56 -4.10
CA GLY A 139 -7.26 -12.86 -2.69
C GLY A 139 -8.50 -13.71 -2.40
N PRO A 140 -8.43 -14.66 -1.46
CA PRO A 140 -9.56 -15.51 -1.12
C PRO A 140 -10.84 -14.68 -1.09
N GLU A 141 -11.98 -15.19 -1.56
CA GLU A 141 -13.27 -14.51 -1.41
C GLU A 141 -13.44 -14.14 0.07
N ILE A 142 -13.12 -12.89 0.41
CA ILE A 142 -13.18 -12.33 1.74
C ILE A 142 -14.57 -11.72 1.86
N ASN A 143 -15.35 -12.32 2.75
CA ASN A 143 -16.56 -11.73 3.29
C ASN A 143 -16.21 -10.34 3.83
N PHE A 144 -16.81 -9.28 3.28
CA PHE A 144 -16.42 -7.87 3.42
C PHE A 144 -15.76 -7.52 4.76
N GLY A 145 -14.42 -7.44 4.76
CA GLY A 145 -13.70 -6.58 5.69
C GLY A 145 -14.15 -5.13 5.50
N LEU A 146 -13.89 -4.29 6.50
CA LEU A 146 -14.17 -2.84 6.44
C LEU A 146 -13.62 -2.25 5.13
N PRO A 147 -14.38 -1.40 4.41
CA PRO A 147 -13.90 -0.74 3.20
C PRO A 147 -12.54 -0.08 3.43
N ARG A 148 -11.65 -0.13 2.43
CA ARG A 148 -10.28 0.37 2.54
C ARG A 148 -10.23 1.84 3.02
N GLY A 149 -11.17 2.65 2.57
CA GLY A 149 -11.33 4.04 3.03
C GLY A 149 -11.81 4.18 4.48
N GLU A 150 -12.69 3.30 4.96
CA GLU A 150 -13.10 3.28 6.38
C GLU A 150 -11.92 2.89 7.28
N ARG A 151 -11.11 1.91 6.84
CA ARG A 151 -9.87 1.54 7.53
C ARG A 151 -8.87 2.68 7.58
N LEU A 152 -8.73 3.45 6.50
CA LEU A 152 -7.88 4.64 6.47
C LEU A 152 -8.35 5.68 7.50
N GLN A 153 -9.65 6.00 7.51
CA GLN A 153 -10.20 6.97 8.46
C GLN A 153 -9.99 6.53 9.91
N ALA A 154 -10.24 5.25 10.20
CA ALA A 154 -10.03 4.68 11.52
C ALA A 154 -8.54 4.59 11.92
N CYS A 155 -7.65 4.34 10.96
CA CYS A 155 -6.20 4.39 11.16
C CYS A 155 -5.76 5.78 11.65
N LEU A 156 -6.18 6.83 10.94
CA LEU A 156 -5.84 8.22 11.27
C LEU A 156 -6.45 8.64 12.62
N ALA A 157 -7.72 8.28 12.86
CA ALA A 157 -8.40 8.60 14.12
C ALA A 157 -7.76 7.86 15.31
N GLY A 158 -7.46 6.57 15.16
CA GLY A 158 -6.82 5.75 16.20
C GLY A 158 -5.44 6.27 16.57
N GLY A 159 -4.63 6.65 15.57
CA GLY A 159 -3.34 7.31 15.79
C GLY A 159 -3.47 8.63 16.55
N ALA A 160 -4.41 9.48 16.13
CA ALA A 160 -4.64 10.78 16.77
C ALA A 160 -5.14 10.67 18.22
N ILE A 161 -5.99 9.67 18.52
CA ILE A 161 -6.42 9.39 19.89
C ILE A 161 -5.22 8.94 20.74
N GLY A 162 -4.42 8.01 20.23
CA GLY A 162 -3.24 7.49 20.92
C GLY A 162 -2.23 8.59 21.24
N ASP A 163 -1.90 9.43 20.25
CA ASP A 163 -1.06 10.62 20.40
C ASP A 163 -1.63 11.58 21.46
N ALA A 164 -2.86 12.09 21.26
CA ALA A 164 -3.42 13.14 22.12
C ALA A 164 -3.60 12.73 23.59
N ILE A 165 -3.87 11.45 23.86
CA ILE A 165 -3.91 10.93 25.23
C ILE A 165 -2.49 10.71 25.73
N GLY A 166 -1.66 9.99 24.97
CA GLY A 166 -0.31 9.63 25.36
C GLY A 166 0.59 10.84 25.65
N SER A 167 0.42 11.94 24.92
CA SER A 167 1.19 13.17 25.06
C SER A 167 1.00 13.83 26.43
N PHE A 168 -0.21 13.75 27.00
CA PHE A 168 -0.47 14.27 28.34
C PHE A 168 0.37 13.55 29.40
N TYR A 169 0.64 12.26 29.22
CA TYR A 169 1.33 11.40 30.20
C TYR A 169 2.83 11.25 29.94
N GLU A 170 3.34 11.70 28.81
CA GLU A 170 4.75 11.57 28.44
C GLU A 170 5.65 12.25 29.50
N GLY A 171 6.71 11.53 29.91
CA GLY A 171 7.66 12.00 30.92
C GLY A 171 7.10 12.12 32.36
N ARG A 172 5.83 11.82 32.60
CA ARG A 172 5.26 11.80 33.96
C ARG A 172 5.62 10.51 34.70
N LYS A 173 5.76 10.64 36.01
CA LYS A 173 6.01 9.51 36.93
C LYS A 173 4.76 9.18 37.70
N ASP A 174 4.68 7.94 38.19
CA ASP A 174 3.65 7.47 39.12
C ASP A 174 2.21 7.64 38.60
N ILE A 175 2.00 7.28 37.32
CA ILE A 175 0.66 7.26 36.72
C ILE A 175 -0.09 6.03 37.25
N GLU A 176 -1.13 6.25 38.05
CA GLU A 176 -1.96 5.16 38.59
C GLU A 176 -3.13 4.78 37.67
N SER A 177 -3.62 5.73 36.87
CA SER A 177 -4.73 5.53 35.94
C SER A 177 -4.66 6.50 34.77
N VAL A 178 -5.30 6.13 33.66
CA VAL A 178 -5.39 6.94 32.44
C VAL A 178 -6.85 7.38 32.25
N ALA A 179 -7.06 8.68 32.16
CA ALA A 179 -8.36 9.29 31.92
C ALA A 179 -8.44 9.74 30.44
N PHE A 180 -9.35 9.13 29.66
CA PHE A 180 -9.55 9.41 28.23
C PHE A 180 -10.20 10.77 27.94
N ASP A 181 -10.77 11.40 28.97
CA ASP A 181 -11.37 12.72 28.87
C ASP A 181 -10.37 13.86 29.09
N ILE A 182 -9.16 13.55 29.56
CA ILE A 182 -8.04 14.47 29.76
C ILE A 182 -7.08 14.33 28.58
N LEU A 183 -7.05 15.36 27.73
CA LEU A 183 -6.17 15.46 26.57
C LEU A 183 -5.33 16.72 26.71
N GLN A 184 -4.12 16.70 26.14
CA GLN A 184 -3.33 17.92 25.99
C GLN A 184 -3.58 18.55 24.62
N ASP A 185 -2.84 18.12 23.62
CA ASP A 185 -2.98 18.41 22.19
C ASP A 185 -2.23 17.27 21.45
N ILE A 186 -2.47 17.13 20.16
CA ILE A 186 -1.67 16.22 19.31
C ILE A 186 -0.22 16.72 19.19
N THR A 187 0.73 15.81 19.00
CA THR A 187 2.16 16.09 18.83
C THR A 187 2.61 15.95 17.37
N ASP A 188 3.93 15.96 17.13
CA ASP A 188 4.47 15.76 15.79
C ASP A 188 4.07 14.42 15.17
N ASP A 189 3.68 13.42 15.96
CA ASP A 189 3.12 12.16 15.50
C ASP A 189 1.93 12.37 14.55
N THR A 190 0.85 12.98 15.04
CA THR A 190 -0.34 13.24 14.22
C THR A 190 -0.10 14.40 13.27
N GLN A 191 0.60 15.46 13.70
CA GLN A 191 0.81 16.65 12.86
C GLN A 191 1.62 16.33 11.60
N LEU A 192 2.67 15.50 11.70
CA LEU A 192 3.44 15.05 10.54
C LEU A 192 2.72 13.96 9.75
N THR A 193 1.87 13.15 10.39
CA THR A 193 0.95 12.24 9.67
C THR A 193 0.01 13.03 8.76
N ILE A 194 -0.59 14.11 9.28
CA ILE A 194 -1.44 15.00 8.50
C ILE A 194 -0.65 15.65 7.36
N ALA A 195 0.57 16.12 7.61
CA ALA A 195 1.43 16.64 6.54
C ALA A 195 1.70 15.60 5.43
N THR A 196 1.87 14.33 5.79
CA THR A 196 1.96 13.22 4.83
C THR A 196 0.66 13.07 4.02
N CYS A 197 -0.51 13.11 4.69
CA CYS A 197 -1.82 13.06 4.02
C CYS A 197 -2.00 14.24 3.03
N GLU A 198 -1.71 15.47 3.46
CA GLU A 198 -1.77 16.67 2.61
C GLU A 198 -0.89 16.52 1.36
N SER A 199 0.29 15.93 1.49
CA SER A 199 1.18 15.67 0.35
C SER A 199 0.58 14.67 -0.63
N ILE A 200 -0.04 13.59 -0.13
CA ILE A 200 -0.65 12.58 -0.99
C ILE A 200 -1.85 13.17 -1.72
N LEU A 201 -2.69 13.95 -1.04
CA LEU A 201 -3.81 14.66 -1.63
C LEU A 201 -3.36 15.64 -2.73
N GLU A 202 -2.33 16.46 -2.47
CA GLU A 202 -1.84 17.44 -3.44
C GLU A 202 -1.21 16.79 -4.67
N SER A 203 -0.53 15.65 -4.50
CA SER A 203 0.25 15.01 -5.59
C SER A 203 -0.40 13.80 -6.24
N GLY A 204 -1.52 13.30 -5.69
CA GLY A 204 -2.20 12.09 -6.16
C GLY A 204 -1.44 10.78 -5.88
N ARG A 205 -0.30 10.84 -5.18
CA ARG A 205 0.60 9.70 -4.91
C ARG A 205 1.50 9.97 -3.72
N VAL A 206 2.27 8.98 -3.30
CA VAL A 206 3.34 9.19 -2.31
C VAL A 206 4.55 9.84 -2.98
N SER A 207 5.00 10.98 -2.45
CA SER A 207 6.12 11.76 -2.98
C SER A 207 7.04 12.22 -1.84
N PRO A 208 8.31 11.77 -1.75
CA PRO A 208 9.23 12.22 -0.70
C PRO A 208 9.45 13.73 -0.71
N GLU A 209 9.52 14.32 -1.89
CA GLU A 209 9.61 15.77 -2.07
C GLU A 209 8.36 16.49 -1.54
N GLY A 210 7.17 15.99 -1.91
CA GLY A 210 5.90 16.56 -1.46
C GLY A 210 5.75 16.47 0.06
N ILE A 211 6.11 15.32 0.64
CA ILE A 211 6.07 15.09 2.09
C ILE A 211 7.04 16.05 2.78
N ALA A 212 8.29 16.14 2.31
CA ALA A 212 9.27 17.08 2.87
C ALA A 212 8.80 18.54 2.79
N LYS A 213 8.18 18.95 1.67
CA LYS A 213 7.58 20.27 1.49
C LYS A 213 6.48 20.53 2.51
N LYS A 214 5.54 19.58 2.70
CA LYS A 214 4.45 19.72 3.68
C LYS A 214 4.94 19.74 5.12
N MET A 215 5.91 18.90 5.47
CA MET A 215 6.56 18.93 6.77
C MET A 215 7.18 20.31 7.05
N LEU A 216 7.88 20.89 6.06
CA LEU A 216 8.46 22.24 6.17
C LEU A 216 7.38 23.33 6.26
N GLU A 217 6.27 23.22 5.51
CA GLU A 217 5.14 24.15 5.60
C GLU A 217 4.53 24.16 7.02
N TRP A 218 4.34 22.99 7.62
CA TRP A 218 3.87 22.84 8.99
C TRP A 218 4.84 23.44 10.01
N TYR A 219 6.14 23.19 9.83
CA TYR A 219 7.20 23.77 10.66
C TYR A 219 7.21 25.30 10.60
N ASN A 220 7.18 25.88 9.40
CA ASN A 220 7.21 27.32 9.20
C ASN A 220 5.96 28.03 9.73
N LYS A 221 4.81 27.34 9.76
CA LYS A 221 3.56 27.84 10.35
C LYS A 221 3.53 27.72 11.89
N GLY A 222 4.57 27.15 12.51
CA GLY A 222 4.63 26.94 13.95
C GLY A 222 3.59 25.92 14.45
N LYS A 223 3.17 24.98 13.59
CA LYS A 223 2.16 23.97 13.92
C LYS A 223 2.73 22.72 14.58
N LEU A 224 4.06 22.59 14.64
CA LEU A 224 4.72 21.39 15.14
C LEU A 224 5.08 21.50 16.62
N SER A 225 4.67 20.53 17.43
CA SER A 225 5.07 20.30 18.83
C SER A 225 5.77 18.94 18.96
N GLY A 226 6.44 18.65 20.08
CA GLY A 226 7.06 17.32 20.32
C GLY A 226 8.34 17.00 19.55
N LEU A 227 8.71 17.80 18.53
CA LEU A 227 9.80 17.50 17.60
C LEU A 227 11.09 16.92 18.20
N GLY A 228 11.35 15.66 17.84
CA GLY A 228 12.63 14.99 18.08
C GLY A 228 13.82 15.61 17.31
N ALA A 229 15.04 15.39 17.80
CA ALA A 229 16.25 16.03 17.29
C ALA A 229 16.53 15.75 15.79
N SER A 230 16.23 14.54 15.31
CA SER A 230 16.44 14.15 13.91
C SER A 230 15.47 14.85 12.97
N THR A 231 14.19 14.93 13.34
CA THR A 231 13.16 15.68 12.60
C THR A 231 13.47 17.17 12.59
N LEU A 232 13.82 17.75 13.75
CA LEU A 232 14.19 19.16 13.84
C LEU A 232 15.41 19.51 12.96
N LYS A 233 16.44 18.64 12.93
CA LYS A 233 17.58 18.82 12.02
C LYS A 233 17.10 18.83 10.56
N ALA A 234 16.30 17.85 10.16
CA ALA A 234 15.80 17.75 8.80
C ALA A 234 15.02 19.00 8.37
N LEU A 235 14.13 19.48 9.23
CA LEU A 235 13.34 20.69 8.98
C LEU A 235 14.23 21.93 8.84
N ARG A 236 15.31 22.04 9.65
CA ARG A 236 16.29 23.12 9.52
C ARG A 236 17.11 23.03 8.23
N ASP A 237 17.50 21.83 7.82
CA ASP A 237 18.18 21.61 6.53
C ASP A 237 17.28 22.06 5.37
N LEU A 238 16.01 21.62 5.38
CA LEU A 238 15.00 21.99 4.38
C LEU A 238 14.73 23.50 4.38
N GLN A 239 14.61 24.12 5.56
CA GLN A 239 14.42 25.56 5.70
C GLN A 239 15.62 26.36 5.15
N ALA A 240 16.83 25.81 5.23
CA ALA A 240 18.04 26.38 4.63
C ALA A 240 18.14 26.12 3.11
N GLY A 241 17.15 25.46 2.49
CA GLY A 241 17.11 25.18 1.07
C GLY A 241 17.83 23.90 0.64
N ALA A 242 18.19 23.01 1.58
CA ALA A 242 18.75 21.72 1.22
C ALA A 242 17.71 20.84 0.49
N HIS A 243 18.17 20.06 -0.48
CA HIS A 243 17.35 19.04 -1.12
C HIS A 243 16.94 17.97 -0.09
N TRP A 244 15.70 17.48 -0.12
CA TRP A 244 15.17 16.52 0.86
C TRP A 244 16.01 15.23 0.96
N ALA A 245 16.56 14.75 -0.16
CA ALA A 245 17.45 13.58 -0.16
C ALA A 245 18.76 13.83 0.63
N LEU A 246 19.14 15.10 0.83
CA LEU A 246 20.33 15.52 1.57
C LEU A 246 20.00 15.94 3.02
N SER A 247 18.73 16.17 3.38
CA SER A 247 18.31 16.51 4.74
C SER A 247 18.36 15.32 5.70
N GLY A 248 18.10 15.58 6.97
CA GLY A 248 17.93 14.52 7.97
C GLY A 248 19.22 14.14 8.68
N ARG A 249 19.06 13.46 9.81
CA ARG A 249 20.19 12.98 10.62
C ARG A 249 20.62 11.62 10.10
N SER A 250 21.92 11.35 10.15
CA SER A 250 22.53 10.06 9.78
C SER A 250 23.24 9.43 10.97
N GLY A 251 23.55 8.14 10.87
CA GLY A 251 24.28 7.38 11.88
C GLY A 251 23.37 6.82 12.97
N GLU A 252 23.97 6.30 14.05
CA GLU A 252 23.25 5.61 15.12
C GLU A 252 22.19 6.48 15.80
N TYR A 253 22.48 7.77 15.98
CA TYR A 253 21.54 8.73 16.57
C TYR A 253 20.32 9.08 15.69
N ALA A 254 20.22 8.51 14.47
CA ALA A 254 19.09 8.66 13.58
C ALA A 254 18.13 7.46 13.61
N ALA A 255 18.34 6.48 14.50
CA ALA A 255 17.48 5.30 14.67
C ALA A 255 16.21 5.59 15.50
N GLY A 256 15.68 6.81 15.45
CA GLY A 256 14.45 7.20 16.16
C GLY A 256 13.20 6.72 15.44
N ASN A 257 12.09 6.62 16.18
CA ASN A 257 10.78 6.20 15.67
C ASN A 257 10.04 7.27 14.85
N GLY A 258 10.53 8.51 14.80
CA GLY A 258 9.78 9.62 14.21
C GLY A 258 9.53 9.52 12.70
N ALA A 259 10.18 8.60 11.98
CA ALA A 259 9.77 8.24 10.61
C ALA A 259 8.59 7.25 10.60
N ALA A 260 8.57 6.28 11.52
CA ALA A 260 7.54 5.26 11.62
C ALA A 260 6.20 5.85 12.09
N MET A 261 6.22 6.79 13.04
CA MET A 261 4.99 7.40 13.59
C MET A 261 4.09 8.07 12.54
N ARG A 262 4.68 8.52 11.42
CA ARG A 262 3.98 9.24 10.34
C ARG A 262 3.83 8.46 9.04
N ILE A 263 4.18 7.16 9.03
CA ILE A 263 4.27 6.36 7.80
C ILE A 263 2.93 5.74 7.39
N ALA A 264 1.98 5.61 8.32
CA ALA A 264 0.75 4.84 8.11
C ALA A 264 -0.05 5.18 6.85
N PRO A 265 -0.21 6.47 6.43
CA PRO A 265 -0.94 6.79 5.21
C PRO A 265 -0.39 6.08 3.97
N LEU A 266 0.92 5.82 3.91
CA LEU A 266 1.53 5.15 2.76
C LEU A 266 0.97 3.74 2.53
N ALA A 267 0.57 3.01 3.58
CA ALA A 267 0.05 1.64 3.46
C ALA A 267 -1.20 1.53 2.55
N PHE A 268 -1.87 2.65 2.31
CA PHE A 268 -3.05 2.75 1.45
C PHE A 268 -2.71 3.13 -0.01
N PHE A 269 -1.49 3.62 -0.27
CA PHE A 269 -1.11 4.16 -1.58
C PHE A 269 0.15 3.53 -2.18
N VAL A 270 0.85 2.66 -1.45
CA VAL A 270 2.04 1.96 -1.95
C VAL A 270 1.92 0.45 -1.81
N ASN A 271 2.61 -0.27 -2.68
CA ASN A 271 2.90 -1.68 -2.51
C ASN A 271 4.23 -1.84 -1.74
N VAL A 272 4.12 -2.30 -0.48
CA VAL A 272 5.26 -2.41 0.45
C VAL A 272 6.37 -3.34 -0.07
N ASP A 273 6.02 -4.37 -0.86
CA ASP A 273 6.99 -5.33 -1.40
C ASP A 273 7.80 -4.73 -2.57
N THR A 274 7.15 -3.97 -3.46
CA THR A 274 7.78 -3.48 -4.70
C THR A 274 8.31 -2.04 -4.60
N GLU A 275 7.79 -1.23 -3.67
CA GLU A 275 8.14 0.20 -3.55
C GLU A 275 9.09 0.50 -2.37
N ARG A 276 9.96 -0.46 -2.03
CA ARG A 276 10.91 -0.36 -0.91
C ARG A 276 11.84 0.85 -0.98
N THR A 277 12.24 1.28 -2.17
CA THR A 277 13.08 2.47 -2.37
C THR A 277 12.31 3.74 -2.00
N LEU A 278 11.06 3.86 -2.45
CA LEU A 278 10.20 4.99 -2.12
C LEU A 278 9.98 5.11 -0.60
N ILE A 279 9.71 3.98 0.07
CA ILE A 279 9.56 3.94 1.54
C ILE A 279 10.85 4.38 2.24
N ARG A 280 12.01 3.94 1.73
CA ARG A 280 13.31 4.34 2.27
C ARG A 280 13.52 5.84 2.11
N ASP A 281 13.20 6.39 0.94
CA ASP A 281 13.33 7.81 0.66
C ASP A 281 12.47 8.65 1.61
N VAL A 282 11.22 8.24 1.89
CA VAL A 282 10.33 8.91 2.86
C VAL A 282 10.89 8.86 4.28
N CYS A 283 11.44 7.71 4.70
CA CYS A 283 12.11 7.58 5.99
C CYS A 283 13.33 8.51 6.09
N TYR A 284 14.15 8.52 5.04
CA TYR A 284 15.44 9.21 4.97
C TYR A 284 15.32 10.74 4.83
N ILE A 285 14.11 11.28 4.60
CA ILE A 285 13.86 12.73 4.75
C ILE A 285 14.39 13.21 6.11
N THR A 286 14.16 12.42 7.17
CA THR A 286 14.53 12.78 8.55
C THR A 286 15.50 11.80 9.21
N HIS A 287 15.36 10.50 8.93
CA HIS A 287 16.05 9.42 9.62
C HIS A 287 16.84 8.57 8.63
N LYS A 288 18.10 8.92 8.39
CA LYS A 288 19.01 8.15 7.52
C LYS A 288 19.66 7.02 8.31
N ASN A 289 18.85 6.03 8.64
CA ASN A 289 19.24 4.88 9.45
C ASN A 289 18.40 3.65 9.09
N ASP A 290 19.03 2.48 9.05
CA ASP A 290 18.36 1.24 8.65
C ASP A 290 17.38 0.71 9.71
N GLU A 291 17.64 0.93 11.01
CA GLU A 291 16.67 0.60 12.08
C GLU A 291 15.40 1.42 11.92
N ALA A 292 15.51 2.72 11.64
CA ALA A 292 14.35 3.58 11.40
C ALA A 292 13.58 3.15 10.14
N TYR A 293 14.29 2.77 9.08
CA TYR A 293 13.70 2.27 7.85
C TYR A 293 12.98 0.92 8.06
N VAL A 294 13.60 -0.01 8.78
CA VAL A 294 12.96 -1.30 9.10
C VAL A 294 11.78 -1.12 10.05
N GLY A 295 11.85 -0.16 10.97
CA GLY A 295 10.70 0.27 11.76
C GLY A 295 9.52 0.74 10.89
N CYS A 296 9.79 1.56 9.86
CA CYS A 296 8.78 1.96 8.89
C CYS A 296 8.19 0.75 8.14
N LEU A 297 9.04 -0.16 7.66
CA LEU A 297 8.58 -1.38 6.97
C LEU A 297 7.71 -2.24 7.89
N ALA A 298 8.07 -2.41 9.16
CA ALA A 298 7.30 -3.22 10.10
C ALA A 298 5.88 -2.66 10.31
N ILE A 299 5.73 -1.34 10.47
CA ILE A 299 4.42 -0.69 10.57
C ILE A 299 3.64 -0.81 9.25
N LEU A 300 4.29 -0.57 8.10
CA LEU A 300 3.63 -0.70 6.81
C LEU A 300 3.17 -2.12 6.51
N TYR A 301 3.95 -3.14 6.88
CA TYR A 301 3.52 -4.53 6.77
C TYR A 301 2.40 -4.86 7.75
N ALA A 302 2.45 -4.36 8.99
CA ALA A 302 1.36 -4.54 9.95
C ALA A 302 0.02 -4.02 9.39
N LEU A 303 0.05 -2.80 8.84
CA LEU A 303 -1.11 -2.18 8.20
C LEU A 303 -1.51 -2.93 6.92
N HIS A 304 -0.56 -3.31 6.06
CA HIS A 304 -0.83 -4.07 4.85
C HIS A 304 -1.57 -5.38 5.16
N PHE A 305 -1.06 -6.19 6.08
CA PHE A 305 -1.70 -7.46 6.46
C PHE A 305 -3.06 -7.28 7.13
N THR A 306 -3.28 -6.12 7.76
CA THR A 306 -4.59 -5.74 8.30
C THR A 306 -5.56 -5.33 7.19
N ILE A 307 -5.11 -4.50 6.24
CA ILE A 307 -5.90 -4.00 5.11
C ILE A 307 -6.31 -5.13 4.16
N THR A 308 -5.42 -6.11 3.94
CA THR A 308 -5.67 -7.26 3.06
C THR A 308 -6.27 -8.45 3.80
N ASP A 309 -6.72 -8.27 5.06
CA ASP A 309 -7.33 -9.32 5.90
C ASP A 309 -6.48 -10.60 6.05
N GLN A 310 -5.15 -10.49 5.93
CA GLN A 310 -4.22 -11.60 6.18
C GLN A 310 -4.02 -11.83 7.68
N TRP A 311 -4.23 -10.81 8.51
CA TRP A 311 -4.19 -10.93 9.97
C TRP A 311 -5.49 -11.56 10.54
N GLY A 312 -5.82 -12.76 10.08
CA GLY A 312 -7.04 -13.49 10.44
C GLY A 312 -7.01 -14.19 11.81
N ALA A 313 -8.04 -14.99 12.08
CA ALA A 313 -8.15 -15.77 13.32
C ALA A 313 -7.00 -16.77 13.44
N GLY A 314 -6.31 -16.78 14.60
CA GLY A 314 -5.18 -17.66 14.87
C GLY A 314 -3.83 -17.20 14.30
N GLU A 315 -3.79 -16.13 13.51
CA GLU A 315 -2.55 -15.55 13.00
C GLU A 315 -2.12 -14.31 13.80
N THR A 316 -0.80 -14.10 13.88
CA THR A 316 -0.16 -12.96 14.53
C THR A 316 0.51 -12.06 13.50
N LEU A 317 0.47 -10.75 13.72
CA LEU A 317 1.22 -9.79 12.90
C LEU A 317 2.72 -10.09 12.94
N LEU A 318 3.25 -10.56 14.07
CA LEU A 318 4.67 -10.89 14.21
C LEU A 318 5.08 -11.99 13.23
N ASN A 319 4.30 -13.08 13.11
CA ASN A 319 4.55 -14.15 12.15
C ASN A 319 4.57 -13.66 10.70
N LEU A 320 3.69 -12.72 10.37
CA LEU A 320 3.57 -12.19 9.01
C LEU A 320 4.70 -11.18 8.67
N ILE A 321 5.12 -10.35 9.65
CA ILE A 321 6.08 -9.26 9.45
C ILE A 321 7.53 -9.76 9.45
N ILE A 322 7.92 -10.60 10.41
CA ILE A 322 9.33 -11.01 10.63
C ILE A 322 10.00 -11.58 9.36
N PRO A 323 9.32 -12.39 8.52
CA PRO A 323 9.90 -12.90 7.27
C PRO A 323 10.09 -11.85 6.17
N ARG A 324 9.42 -10.69 6.27
CA ARG A 324 9.40 -9.65 5.22
C ARG A 324 10.39 -8.52 5.45
N ILE A 325 10.94 -8.40 6.66
CA ILE A 325 11.82 -7.28 7.02
C ILE A 325 13.30 -7.70 7.10
N PRO A 326 14.24 -6.78 6.80
CA PRO A 326 15.67 -7.03 6.94
C PRO A 326 16.12 -7.32 8.38
N ASP A 327 17.31 -7.91 8.49
CA ASP A 327 17.94 -8.24 9.78
C ASP A 327 18.47 -6.99 10.51
N THR A 328 17.86 -6.68 11.64
CA THR A 328 18.03 -5.43 12.41
C THR A 328 17.56 -5.63 13.85
N ALA A 329 17.89 -4.71 14.76
CA ALA A 329 17.41 -4.76 16.14
C ALA A 329 15.87 -4.67 16.25
N VAL A 330 15.19 -3.98 15.31
CA VAL A 330 13.72 -4.04 15.19
C VAL A 330 13.25 -5.49 15.01
N ARG A 331 13.85 -6.22 14.07
CA ARG A 331 13.50 -7.62 13.78
C ARG A 331 13.81 -8.53 14.96
N ASP A 332 14.94 -8.35 15.63
CA ASP A 332 15.32 -9.12 16.82
C ASP A 332 14.29 -8.97 17.94
N ASN A 333 13.82 -7.74 18.20
CA ASN A 333 12.83 -7.50 19.24
C ASN A 333 11.43 -8.03 18.85
N LEU A 334 11.06 -8.02 17.55
CA LEU A 334 9.86 -8.71 17.07
C LEU A 334 9.97 -10.24 17.30
N ILE A 335 11.13 -10.85 17.06
CA ILE A 335 11.37 -12.28 17.31
C ILE A 335 11.22 -12.59 18.81
N LYS A 336 11.84 -11.80 19.69
CA LYS A 336 11.69 -11.99 21.15
C LYS A 336 10.22 -11.99 21.59
N LEU A 337 9.41 -11.10 21.01
CA LEU A 337 7.98 -11.01 21.30
C LEU A 337 7.19 -12.18 20.68
N GLN A 338 7.57 -12.64 19.48
CA GLN A 338 6.99 -13.80 18.81
C GLN A 338 7.21 -15.08 19.63
N GLU A 339 8.39 -15.24 20.22
CA GLU A 339 8.73 -16.38 21.09
C GLU A 339 7.97 -16.34 22.43
N ASN A 340 7.39 -15.19 22.80
CA ASN A 340 6.69 -14.96 24.06
C ASN A 340 5.28 -14.36 23.84
N PRO A 341 4.37 -15.05 23.13
CA PRO A 341 3.09 -14.47 22.71
C PRO A 341 2.10 -14.22 23.87
N SER A 342 2.29 -14.92 24.99
CA SER A 342 1.42 -14.84 26.17
C SER A 342 1.75 -13.67 27.10
N LEU A 343 2.79 -12.88 26.82
CA LEU A 343 3.14 -11.73 27.67
C LEU A 343 1.98 -10.74 27.72
N SER A 344 1.81 -10.12 28.88
CA SER A 344 1.06 -8.87 29.01
C SER A 344 1.79 -7.72 28.31
N ILE A 345 1.08 -6.62 28.05
CA ILE A 345 1.67 -5.40 27.46
C ILE A 345 2.81 -4.90 28.35
N ARG A 346 2.64 -4.93 29.68
CA ARG A 346 3.67 -4.51 30.64
C ARG A 346 4.93 -5.39 30.59
N GLU A 347 4.78 -6.70 30.48
CA GLU A 347 5.94 -7.60 30.39
C GLU A 347 6.65 -7.45 29.04
N ALA A 348 5.91 -7.23 27.95
CA ALA A 348 6.48 -6.90 26.65
C ALA A 348 7.28 -5.58 26.69
N ALA A 349 6.74 -4.55 27.33
CA ALA A 349 7.45 -3.29 27.55
C ALA A 349 8.78 -3.48 28.30
N TYR A 350 8.82 -4.34 29.32
CA TYR A 350 10.05 -4.67 30.03
C TYR A 350 11.05 -5.42 29.14
N LEU A 351 10.57 -6.29 28.26
CA LEU A 351 11.40 -7.12 27.39
C LEU A 351 12.09 -6.32 26.27
N VAL A 352 11.35 -5.42 25.61
CA VAL A 352 11.86 -4.72 24.41
C VAL A 352 12.06 -3.21 24.60
N GLY A 353 11.49 -2.62 25.66
CA GLY A 353 11.54 -1.18 25.94
C GLY A 353 10.41 -0.38 25.30
N THR A 354 10.28 0.88 25.70
CA THR A 354 9.21 1.80 25.27
C THR A 354 9.73 3.20 24.91
N SER A 355 11.03 3.37 24.67
CA SER A 355 11.61 4.69 24.33
C SER A 355 11.41 5.07 22.86
N GLY A 356 11.73 6.32 22.50
CA GLY A 356 11.71 6.81 21.11
C GLY A 356 12.74 6.18 20.15
N TYR A 357 13.43 5.14 20.58
CA TYR A 357 14.31 4.32 19.76
C TYR A 357 13.47 3.30 18.97
N ALA A 358 13.51 3.35 17.63
CA ALA A 358 12.63 2.55 16.77
C ALA A 358 12.66 1.03 17.06
N PRO A 359 13.82 0.41 17.38
CA PRO A 359 13.90 -0.98 17.80
C PRO A 359 13.13 -1.33 19.07
N GLN A 360 12.80 -0.34 19.92
CA GLN A 360 11.97 -0.56 21.12
C GLN A 360 10.50 -0.28 20.83
N SER A 361 10.20 0.94 20.36
CA SER A 361 8.82 1.40 20.21
C SER A 361 8.02 0.63 19.16
N VAL A 362 8.61 0.33 17.99
CA VAL A 362 7.89 -0.30 16.89
C VAL A 362 7.48 -1.74 17.22
N PRO A 363 8.40 -2.62 17.70
CA PRO A 363 8.01 -3.97 18.11
C PRO A 363 7.01 -3.98 19.26
N PHE A 364 7.18 -3.08 20.24
CA PHE A 364 6.26 -2.94 21.36
C PHE A 364 4.84 -2.55 20.92
N ALA A 365 4.71 -1.51 20.08
CA ALA A 365 3.43 -1.05 19.58
C ALA A 365 2.71 -2.10 18.73
N ILE A 366 3.43 -2.82 17.86
CA ILE A 366 2.86 -3.93 17.08
C ILE A 366 2.38 -5.04 18.02
N PHE A 367 3.15 -5.41 19.03
CA PHE A 367 2.74 -6.44 19.99
C PHE A 367 1.49 -6.03 20.77
N ALA A 368 1.46 -4.81 21.30
CA ALA A 368 0.32 -4.29 22.05
C ALA A 368 -0.93 -4.21 21.18
N ALA A 369 -0.82 -3.73 19.93
CA ALA A 369 -1.93 -3.67 18.99
C ALA A 369 -2.56 -5.06 18.73
N GLN A 370 -1.79 -6.15 18.80
CA GLN A 370 -2.36 -7.48 18.60
C GLN A 370 -3.37 -7.90 19.66
N LYS A 371 -3.29 -7.31 20.86
CA LYS A 371 -4.21 -7.60 21.96
C LYS A 371 -5.63 -7.10 21.69
N ILE A 372 -5.85 -6.30 20.64
CA ILE A 372 -7.19 -5.82 20.23
C ILE A 372 -8.16 -6.94 19.86
N LYS A 373 -7.66 -8.16 19.63
CA LYS A 373 -8.49 -9.35 19.43
C LYS A 373 -9.23 -9.77 20.71
N ASP A 374 -8.70 -9.43 21.89
CA ASP A 374 -9.18 -9.91 23.19
C ASP A 374 -9.41 -8.77 24.21
N MET A 375 -8.93 -7.55 23.94
CA MET A 375 -9.01 -6.38 24.82
C MET A 375 -9.65 -5.20 24.09
N SER A 376 -10.20 -4.25 24.85
CA SER A 376 -10.72 -3.00 24.28
C SER A 376 -9.58 -2.08 23.83
N PHE A 377 -9.87 -1.16 22.90
CA PHE A 377 -8.93 -0.14 22.46
C PHE A 377 -8.41 0.69 23.65
N GLU A 378 -9.32 1.07 24.55
CA GLU A 378 -9.03 1.89 25.73
C GLU A 378 -8.10 1.19 26.72
N ASP A 379 -8.32 -0.10 26.97
CA ASP A 379 -7.48 -0.89 27.88
C ASP A 379 -6.06 -1.00 27.33
N ILE A 380 -5.91 -1.23 26.02
CA ILE A 380 -4.60 -1.36 25.38
C ILE A 380 -3.83 -0.03 25.42
N ILE A 381 -4.47 1.08 25.05
CA ILE A 381 -3.86 2.41 25.12
C ILE A 381 -3.51 2.77 26.57
N THR A 382 -4.39 2.44 27.53
CA THR A 382 -4.11 2.61 28.96
C THR A 382 -2.86 1.84 29.37
N ASP A 383 -2.78 0.55 29.05
CA ASP A 383 -1.64 -0.30 29.40
C ASP A 383 -0.34 0.20 28.76
N ILE A 384 -0.38 0.67 27.51
CA ILE A 384 0.77 1.29 26.84
C ILE A 384 1.25 2.51 27.62
N ILE A 385 0.35 3.42 27.97
CA ILE A 385 0.69 4.66 28.69
C ILE A 385 1.24 4.36 30.09
N LEU A 386 0.65 3.39 30.80
CA LEU A 386 1.12 2.96 32.12
C LEU A 386 2.52 2.33 32.10
N CYS A 387 3.01 1.89 30.94
CA CYS A 387 4.40 1.43 30.79
C CYS A 387 5.41 2.60 30.76
N GLY A 388 4.95 3.82 30.51
CA GLY A 388 5.81 5.00 30.40
C GLY A 388 6.76 4.96 29.20
N GLY A 389 7.77 5.83 29.22
CA GLY A 389 8.64 6.05 28.08
C GLY A 389 8.03 7.05 27.09
N ASP A 390 8.05 6.70 25.81
CA ASP A 390 7.57 7.49 24.69
C ASP A 390 6.08 7.22 24.46
N THR A 391 5.25 7.68 25.40
CA THR A 391 3.87 7.20 25.54
C THR A 391 2.96 7.62 24.39
N ASP A 392 3.14 8.82 23.84
CA ASP A 392 2.43 9.33 22.67
C ASP A 392 2.72 8.49 21.42
N THR A 393 3.99 8.28 21.07
CA THR A 393 4.31 7.54 19.84
C THR A 393 3.97 6.07 19.93
N ASN A 394 4.21 5.41 21.07
CA ASN A 394 3.81 4.01 21.25
C ASN A 394 2.28 3.85 21.13
N ALA A 395 1.52 4.75 21.74
CA ALA A 395 0.06 4.73 21.68
C ALA A 395 -0.45 5.08 20.27
N SER A 396 0.18 6.04 19.58
CA SER A 396 -0.17 6.43 18.21
C SER A 396 0.05 5.29 17.22
N LEU A 397 1.23 4.66 17.24
CA LEU A 397 1.55 3.52 16.38
C LEU A 397 0.58 2.34 16.61
N ALA A 398 0.32 1.99 17.87
CA ALA A 398 -0.63 0.93 18.19
C ALA A 398 -2.06 1.33 17.75
N GLY A 399 -2.46 2.57 18.00
CA GLY A 399 -3.76 3.13 17.63
C GLY A 399 -4.01 3.10 16.12
N GLN A 400 -2.99 3.40 15.30
CA GLN A 400 -3.06 3.31 13.83
C GLN A 400 -3.36 1.87 13.37
N ILE A 401 -2.69 0.87 13.95
CA ILE A 401 -2.90 -0.54 13.61
C ILE A 401 -4.28 -1.01 14.09
N MET A 402 -4.63 -0.74 15.35
CA MET A 402 -5.91 -1.15 15.94
C MET A 402 -7.09 -0.52 15.21
N GLY A 403 -7.04 0.78 14.90
CA GLY A 403 -8.08 1.46 14.13
C GLY A 403 -8.25 0.89 12.73
N THR A 404 -7.15 0.55 12.05
CA THR A 404 -7.19 -0.14 10.74
C THR A 404 -7.89 -1.50 10.82
N TYR A 405 -7.73 -2.21 11.93
CA TYR A 405 -8.31 -3.54 12.15
C TYR A 405 -9.80 -3.46 12.50
N THR A 406 -10.17 -2.57 13.43
CA THR A 406 -11.53 -2.52 14.00
C THR A 406 -12.47 -1.54 13.30
N GLY A 407 -11.95 -0.59 12.52
CA GLY A 407 -12.74 0.49 11.94
C GLY A 407 -13.22 1.51 12.97
N LEU A 408 -13.92 2.55 12.53
CA LEU A 408 -14.44 3.58 13.43
C LEU A 408 -15.47 3.03 14.43
N SER A 409 -16.21 1.99 14.02
CA SER A 409 -17.19 1.31 14.87
C SER A 409 -16.57 0.51 16.02
N GLY A 410 -15.27 0.23 15.94
CA GLY A 410 -14.51 -0.45 16.99
C GLY A 410 -14.07 0.44 18.15
N PHE A 411 -14.20 1.76 18.01
CA PHE A 411 -13.91 2.69 19.10
C PHE A 411 -15.11 2.79 20.05
N SER A 412 -14.86 2.76 21.36
CA SER A 412 -15.94 2.99 22.32
C SER A 412 -16.40 4.45 22.28
N SER A 413 -17.51 4.75 22.95
CA SER A 413 -17.97 6.12 23.14
C SER A 413 -16.94 7.01 23.84
N GLY A 414 -16.07 6.44 24.68
CA GLY A 414 -14.96 7.14 25.34
C GLY A 414 -13.88 7.57 24.34
N ALA A 415 -13.37 6.65 23.52
CA ALA A 415 -12.41 6.97 22.46
C ALA A 415 -12.98 7.96 21.43
N ILE A 416 -14.24 7.81 21.01
CA ILE A 416 -14.90 8.77 20.11
C ILE A 416 -15.04 10.15 20.75
N ALA A 417 -15.41 10.22 22.04
CA ALA A 417 -15.47 11.50 22.76
C ALA A 417 -14.09 12.14 22.90
N ALA A 418 -13.04 11.35 23.13
CA ALA A 418 -11.67 11.83 23.14
C ALA A 418 -11.27 12.39 21.77
N PHE A 419 -11.52 11.65 20.69
CA PHE A 419 -11.24 12.12 19.33
C PHE A 419 -11.95 13.44 19.02
N ASN A 420 -13.24 13.56 19.34
CA ASN A 420 -14.01 14.78 19.09
C ASN A 420 -13.52 16.00 19.87
N LYS A 421 -12.73 15.82 20.94
CA LYS A 421 -12.08 16.91 21.68
C LYS A 421 -10.78 17.39 21.03
N ILE A 422 -10.17 16.60 20.14
CA ILE A 422 -8.99 17.02 19.38
C ILE A 422 -9.39 18.17 18.45
N LYS A 423 -8.66 19.28 18.50
CA LYS A 423 -8.97 20.49 17.72
C LYS A 423 -8.96 20.22 16.22
N GLU A 424 -8.06 19.36 15.77
CA GLU A 424 -7.86 18.96 14.38
C GLU A 424 -8.75 17.76 13.96
N SER A 425 -9.62 17.23 14.83
CA SER A 425 -10.46 16.05 14.52
C SER A 425 -11.24 16.18 13.22
N GLY A 426 -11.88 17.32 12.99
CA GLY A 426 -12.58 17.60 11.73
C GLY A 426 -11.65 17.61 10.51
N TYR A 427 -10.42 18.11 10.67
CA TYR A 427 -9.42 18.13 9.61
C TYR A 427 -8.90 16.71 9.30
N ILE A 428 -8.68 15.90 10.33
CA ILE A 428 -8.28 14.50 10.20
C ILE A 428 -9.35 13.69 9.46
N LEU A 429 -10.64 13.86 9.84
CA LEU A 429 -11.75 13.21 9.15
C LEU A 429 -11.88 13.67 7.69
N GLN A 430 -11.70 14.97 7.43
CA GLN A 430 -11.71 15.51 6.08
C GLN A 430 -10.59 14.90 5.22
N ALA A 431 -9.34 14.96 5.69
CA ALA A 431 -8.20 14.40 4.99
C ALA A 431 -8.38 12.89 4.75
N GLY A 432 -8.86 12.16 5.76
CA GLY A 432 -9.22 10.75 5.64
C GLY A 432 -10.30 10.50 4.58
N SER A 433 -11.37 11.30 4.56
CA SER A 433 -12.43 11.18 3.55
C SER A 433 -11.95 11.49 2.13
N GLU A 434 -11.13 12.53 1.95
CA GLU A 434 -10.61 12.91 0.64
C GLU A 434 -9.65 11.85 0.10
N LEU A 435 -8.77 11.30 0.96
CA LEU A 435 -7.89 10.20 0.60
C LEU A 435 -8.67 8.92 0.31
N SER A 436 -9.74 8.64 1.06
CA SER A 436 -10.62 7.49 0.79
C SER A 436 -11.27 7.55 -0.58
N ASN A 437 -11.55 8.75 -1.10
CA ASN A 437 -12.08 8.91 -2.46
C ASN A 437 -11.04 8.64 -3.56
N MET A 438 -9.75 8.56 -3.21
CA MET A 438 -8.66 8.22 -4.12
C MET A 438 -8.36 6.70 -4.16
N LEU A 439 -8.92 5.92 -3.22
CA LEU A 439 -8.75 4.46 -3.12
C LEU A 439 -9.83 3.73 -3.91
#